data_AF-A0A1Z7M296-F1
#
_entry.id   AF-A0A1Z7M296-F1
#
_cell.length_a   1.000
_cell.length_b   1.000
_cell.length_c   1.000
_cell.angle_alpha   90.00
_cell.angle_beta   90.00
_cell.angle_gamma   90.00
#
_symmetry.space_group_name_H-M   'P 1'
#
loop_
_entity.id
_entity.type
_entity.pdbx_description
1 polymer ?
#
loop_
_entity_poly.entity_id
_entity_poly.type
_entity_poly.pdbx_seq_one_letter_code
_entity_poly.pdbx_strand_id
1 'polypeptide(L)'
;MSGKLRPIEIKEEDTLAEFFDRCHEMFKTTIATKNRPTFGEREIYVPLNWIDRKAEIFWHSASIEQKPRLDIKPCNNDILSAYCDENCVTGLEAIVMDNGDTRAKCIFRAARVGWIREIIMMYNAGDSRVKYWEKINSNKKNRLYLRYQEDEIDYLVVLEDKSEKRVTLITAFPVFFISAKKDYEKDYQNYIKSQPK
;
A
#
# COMPACT_ATOMS: atom_id res chain seq x y z
N MET A 1 12.62 11.99 -14.66
CA MET A 1 11.49 12.06 -13.71
C MET A 1 10.47 11.00 -14.10
N SER A 2 10.06 10.14 -13.17
CA SER A 2 8.95 9.21 -13.43
C SER A 2 7.66 10.01 -13.51
N GLY A 3 6.85 9.74 -14.54
CA GLY A 3 5.52 10.33 -14.69
C GLY A 3 4.55 9.86 -13.61
N LYS A 4 3.31 10.36 -13.69
CA LYS A 4 2.22 9.98 -12.78
C LYS A 4 2.06 8.46 -12.72
N LEU A 5 2.00 7.91 -11.50
CA LEU A 5 1.87 6.46 -11.30
C LEU A 5 0.55 5.94 -11.86
N ARG A 6 0.63 4.86 -12.64
CA ARG A 6 -0.54 4.24 -13.27
C ARG A 6 -0.84 2.89 -12.63
N PRO A 7 -2.11 2.56 -12.39
CA PRO A 7 -2.48 1.24 -11.89
C PRO A 7 -2.20 0.15 -12.94
N ILE A 8 -2.10 -1.09 -12.49
CA ILE A 8 -2.12 -2.27 -13.36
C ILE A 8 -3.49 -2.32 -14.03
N GLU A 9 -3.49 -2.35 -15.36
CA GLU A 9 -4.71 -2.39 -16.16
C GLU A 9 -5.40 -3.76 -16.02
N ILE A 10 -6.73 -3.73 -15.88
CA ILE A 10 -7.59 -4.91 -16.01
C ILE A 10 -7.99 -5.04 -17.48
N LYS A 11 -8.04 -6.27 -17.98
CA LYS A 11 -8.49 -6.59 -19.34
C LYS A 11 -9.93 -7.08 -19.29
N GLU A 12 -10.69 -6.89 -20.36
CA GLU A 12 -12.10 -7.26 -20.41
C GLU A 12 -12.33 -8.76 -20.20
N GLU A 13 -11.38 -9.58 -20.65
CA GLU A 13 -11.40 -11.04 -20.52
C GLU A 13 -10.91 -11.57 -19.17
N ASP A 14 -10.39 -10.72 -18.27
CA ASP A 14 -9.85 -11.19 -17.00
C ASP A 14 -10.95 -11.66 -16.05
N THR A 15 -10.78 -12.87 -15.52
CA THR A 15 -11.44 -13.21 -14.25
C THR A 15 -10.80 -12.43 -13.11
N LEU A 16 -11.58 -12.20 -12.03
CA LEU A 16 -11.06 -11.57 -10.81
C LEU A 16 -9.82 -12.30 -10.26
N ALA A 17 -9.83 -13.63 -10.28
CA ALA A 17 -8.72 -14.45 -9.81
C ALA A 17 -7.43 -14.18 -10.62
N GLU A 18 -7.53 -14.17 -11.95
CA GLU A 18 -6.40 -13.88 -12.86
C GLU A 18 -5.86 -12.47 -12.65
N PHE A 19 -6.75 -11.48 -12.44
CA PHE A 19 -6.33 -10.12 -12.14
C PHE A 19 -5.52 -10.04 -10.83
N PHE A 20 -5.97 -10.72 -9.76
CA PHE A 20 -5.21 -10.80 -8.52
C PHE A 20 -3.89 -11.56 -8.69
N ASP A 21 -3.83 -12.60 -9.52
CA ASP A 21 -2.59 -13.29 -9.86
C ASP A 21 -1.59 -12.34 -10.52
N ARG A 22 -2.00 -11.56 -11.53
CA ARG A 22 -1.13 -10.56 -12.17
C ARG A 22 -0.67 -9.48 -11.20
N CYS A 23 -1.56 -8.98 -10.34
CA CYS A 23 -1.19 -8.01 -9.31
C CYS A 23 -0.13 -8.59 -8.36
N HIS A 24 -0.26 -9.86 -7.99
CA HIS A 24 0.72 -10.53 -7.14
C HIS A 24 2.04 -10.79 -7.87
N GLU A 25 2.02 -11.15 -9.16
CA GLU A 25 3.25 -11.25 -9.97
C GLU A 25 3.97 -9.90 -10.06
N MET A 26 3.23 -8.80 -10.25
CA MET A 26 3.79 -7.45 -10.21
C MET A 26 4.42 -7.15 -8.84
N PHE A 27 3.74 -7.48 -7.75
CA PHE A 27 4.30 -7.33 -6.39
C PHE A 27 5.60 -8.13 -6.22
N LYS A 28 5.63 -9.38 -6.68
CA LYS A 28 6.82 -10.23 -6.57
C LYS A 28 8.01 -9.67 -7.34
N THR A 29 7.78 -9.25 -8.58
CA THR A 29 8.83 -8.77 -9.48
C THR A 29 9.33 -7.37 -9.12
N THR A 30 8.55 -6.57 -8.38
CA THR A 30 8.91 -5.19 -8.04
C THR A 30 9.52 -5.04 -6.65
N ILE A 31 8.92 -5.66 -5.62
CA ILE A 31 9.33 -5.48 -4.21
C ILE A 31 9.70 -6.79 -3.51
N ALA A 32 9.11 -7.94 -3.86
CA ALA A 32 9.50 -9.22 -3.25
C ALA A 32 10.69 -9.92 -3.94
N THR A 33 11.39 -9.24 -4.86
CA THR A 33 12.53 -9.78 -5.62
C THR A 33 13.88 -9.47 -4.98
N LYS A 34 14.94 -10.24 -5.34
CA LYS A 34 16.33 -9.95 -4.92
C LYS A 34 16.80 -8.56 -5.38
N ASN A 35 16.29 -8.06 -6.50
CA ASN A 35 16.66 -6.76 -7.10
C ASN A 35 15.69 -5.62 -6.70
N ARG A 36 15.06 -5.73 -5.53
CA ARG A 36 14.18 -4.69 -4.96
C ARG A 36 15.00 -3.43 -4.62
N PRO A 37 14.38 -2.24 -4.62
CA PRO A 37 15.07 -1.03 -4.19
C PRO A 37 15.45 -1.11 -2.70
N THR A 38 16.45 -0.32 -2.31
CA THR A 38 16.76 -0.02 -0.91
C THR A 38 15.91 1.15 -0.41
N PHE A 39 15.79 1.29 0.90
CA PHE A 39 15.24 2.47 1.55
C PHE A 39 16.38 3.35 2.08
N GLY A 40 16.78 4.36 1.29
CA GLY A 40 18.11 4.96 1.41
C GLY A 40 19.17 3.89 1.21
N GLU A 41 20.01 3.68 2.22
CA GLU A 41 21.04 2.62 2.24
C GLU A 41 20.56 1.31 2.88
N ARG A 42 19.31 1.25 3.36
CA ARG A 42 18.78 0.10 4.11
C ARG A 42 18.13 -0.93 3.20
N GLU A 43 18.38 -2.21 3.47
CA GLU A 43 17.66 -3.31 2.82
C GLU A 43 16.19 -3.32 3.24
N ILE A 44 15.30 -3.59 2.28
CA ILE A 44 13.88 -3.81 2.57
C ILE A 44 13.63 -5.31 2.69
N TYR A 45 13.26 -5.76 3.88
CA TYR A 45 12.76 -7.10 4.11
C TYR A 45 11.26 -7.16 3.82
N VAL A 46 10.84 -8.15 3.03
CA VAL A 46 9.45 -8.41 2.71
C VAL A 46 9.06 -9.75 3.34
N PRO A 47 8.18 -9.79 4.35
CA PRO A 47 7.72 -11.04 4.95
C PRO A 47 6.89 -11.84 3.95
N LEU A 48 7.27 -13.10 3.71
CA LEU A 48 6.62 -13.99 2.73
C LEU A 48 5.91 -15.16 3.42
N ASN A 49 5.02 -14.85 4.37
CA ASN A 49 3.99 -15.79 4.79
C ASN A 49 2.98 -15.96 3.66
N TRP A 50 2.44 -17.16 3.47
CA TRP A 50 1.58 -17.46 2.31
C TRP A 50 0.16 -17.79 2.74
N ILE A 51 -0.80 -17.04 2.22
CA ILE A 51 -2.23 -17.23 2.42
C ILE A 51 -2.91 -17.20 1.06
N ASP A 52 -3.76 -18.19 0.77
CA ASP A 52 -4.43 -18.33 -0.53
C ASP A 52 -3.44 -18.20 -1.72
N ARG A 53 -2.30 -18.91 -1.60
CA ARG A 53 -1.20 -18.96 -2.61
C ARG A 53 -0.56 -17.60 -2.92
N LYS A 54 -0.77 -16.56 -2.11
CA LYS A 54 -0.15 -15.23 -2.25
C LYS A 54 0.49 -14.79 -0.94
N ALA A 55 1.46 -13.86 -1.03
CA ALA A 55 2.10 -13.34 0.16
C ALA A 55 1.08 -12.60 1.04
N GLU A 56 1.10 -12.83 2.36
CA GLU A 56 0.22 -12.15 3.31
C GLU A 56 0.37 -10.61 3.22
N ILE A 57 1.60 -10.13 3.04
CA ILE A 57 1.89 -8.70 2.85
C ILE A 57 1.27 -8.13 1.56
N PHE A 58 1.09 -8.96 0.53
CA PHE A 58 0.32 -8.58 -0.65
C PHE A 58 -1.14 -8.39 -0.27
N TRP A 59 -1.75 -9.32 0.47
CA TRP A 59 -3.11 -9.16 0.97
C TRP A 59 -3.26 -7.95 1.89
N HIS A 60 -2.27 -7.64 2.72
CA HIS A 60 -2.27 -6.41 3.51
C HIS A 60 -2.42 -5.14 2.65
N SER A 61 -1.92 -5.20 1.42
CA SER A 61 -1.91 -4.11 0.45
C SER A 61 -3.12 -4.15 -0.49
N ALA A 62 -3.65 -5.34 -0.80
CA ALA A 62 -4.69 -5.60 -1.80
C ALA A 62 -6.10 -5.90 -1.23
N SER A 63 -6.27 -5.87 0.09
CA SER A 63 -7.57 -6.11 0.75
C SER A 63 -7.89 -5.01 1.75
N ILE A 64 -9.18 -4.76 2.02
CA ILE A 64 -9.67 -3.75 2.95
C ILE A 64 -10.23 -4.41 4.22
N GLU A 65 -9.93 -3.83 5.38
CA GLU A 65 -10.58 -4.22 6.64
C GLU A 65 -12.09 -3.95 6.55
N GLN A 66 -12.89 -4.78 7.22
CA GLN A 66 -14.33 -4.56 7.38
C GLN A 66 -14.60 -3.41 8.39
N LYS A 67 -14.08 -2.22 8.09
CA LYS A 67 -14.35 -0.97 8.80
C LYS A 67 -15.68 -0.36 8.33
N PRO A 68 -16.25 0.65 9.03
CA PRO A 68 -17.54 1.22 8.65
C PRO A 68 -17.53 1.63 7.18
N ARG A 69 -18.60 1.21 6.50
CA ARG A 69 -18.79 1.35 5.06
C ARG A 69 -18.60 2.81 4.64
N LEU A 70 -17.88 3.01 3.54
CA LEU A 70 -17.77 4.32 2.92
C LEU A 70 -19.08 4.64 2.18
N ASP A 71 -19.66 5.80 2.46
CA ASP A 71 -20.81 6.30 1.70
C ASP A 71 -20.42 6.61 0.24
N ILE A 72 -19.17 7.02 0.02
CA ILE A 72 -18.60 7.31 -1.31
C ILE A 72 -17.36 6.44 -1.51
N LYS A 73 -17.36 5.60 -2.55
CA LYS A 73 -16.28 4.65 -2.80
C LYS A 73 -15.14 5.34 -3.58
N PRO A 74 -13.88 5.07 -3.21
CA PRO A 74 -12.73 5.69 -3.87
C PRO A 74 -12.58 5.27 -5.33
N CYS A 75 -13.14 4.12 -5.69
CA CYS A 75 -13.12 3.58 -7.04
C CYS A 75 -14.27 4.04 -7.93
N ASN A 76 -15.20 4.88 -7.46
CA ASN A 76 -16.41 5.24 -8.23
C ASN A 76 -16.14 5.77 -9.64
N ASN A 77 -15.02 6.48 -9.84
CA ASN A 77 -14.60 7.01 -11.14
C ASN A 77 -13.42 6.25 -11.74
N ASP A 78 -13.15 5.03 -11.25
CA ASP A 78 -12.11 4.13 -11.72
C ASP A 78 -12.76 2.99 -12.50
N ILE A 79 -12.17 2.62 -13.64
CA ILE A 79 -12.65 1.52 -14.48
C ILE A 79 -12.80 0.21 -13.70
N LEU A 80 -11.98 -0.01 -12.68
CA LEU A 80 -12.03 -1.18 -11.81
C LEU A 80 -13.37 -1.30 -11.05
N SER A 81 -14.13 -0.22 -10.87
CA SER A 81 -15.46 -0.32 -10.26
C SER A 81 -16.44 -1.15 -11.09
N ALA A 82 -16.31 -1.15 -12.42
CA ALA A 82 -17.14 -1.95 -13.32
C ALA A 82 -16.89 -3.46 -13.21
N TYR A 83 -15.75 -3.86 -12.62
CA TYR A 83 -15.33 -5.25 -12.47
C TYR A 83 -15.45 -5.73 -11.01
N CYS A 84 -16.01 -4.93 -10.10
CA CYS A 84 -16.12 -5.25 -8.68
C CYS A 84 -17.56 -5.60 -8.29
N ASP A 85 -17.92 -6.89 -8.41
CA ASP A 85 -19.26 -7.38 -8.04
C ASP A 85 -19.58 -7.16 -6.56
N GLU A 86 -18.57 -7.29 -5.70
CA GLU A 86 -18.70 -7.10 -4.26
C GLU A 86 -19.20 -5.71 -3.90
N ASN A 87 -18.72 -4.71 -4.64
CA ASN A 87 -19.02 -3.30 -4.48
C ASN A 87 -18.91 -2.82 -3.01
N CYS A 88 -18.06 -3.46 -2.21
CA CYS A 88 -17.92 -3.27 -0.77
C CYS A 88 -19.21 -3.46 0.07
N VAL A 89 -20.17 -4.28 -0.41
CA VAL A 89 -21.46 -4.54 0.25
C VAL A 89 -21.59 -5.98 0.72
N THR A 90 -21.31 -6.94 -0.15
CA THR A 90 -21.62 -8.37 0.03
C THR A 90 -20.62 -9.07 0.94
N GLY A 91 -19.32 -8.80 0.79
CA GLY A 91 -18.26 -9.38 1.60
C GLY A 91 -18.03 -10.87 1.36
N LEU A 92 -18.47 -11.40 0.20
CA LEU A 92 -18.32 -12.81 -0.17
C LEU A 92 -16.87 -13.13 -0.54
N GLU A 93 -16.16 -12.19 -1.17
CA GLU A 93 -14.76 -12.35 -1.54
C GLU A 93 -13.84 -11.83 -0.44
N ALA A 94 -13.64 -12.67 0.58
CA ALA A 94 -12.80 -12.36 1.74
C ALA A 94 -11.52 -13.19 1.81
N ILE A 95 -10.56 -12.70 2.60
CA ILE A 95 -9.34 -13.39 2.99
C ILE A 95 -9.20 -13.35 4.52
N VAL A 96 -8.84 -14.47 5.11
CA VAL A 96 -8.52 -14.57 6.54
C VAL A 96 -7.00 -14.48 6.68
N MET A 97 -6.54 -13.46 7.41
CA MET A 97 -5.12 -13.18 7.67
C MET A 97 -4.59 -14.11 8.78
N ASP A 98 -3.26 -14.22 8.95
CA ASP A 98 -2.67 -15.14 9.95
C ASP A 98 -3.04 -14.73 11.39
N ASN A 99 -3.32 -13.44 11.61
CA ASN A 99 -3.78 -12.92 12.89
C ASN A 99 -5.28 -13.15 13.16
N GLY A 100 -6.00 -13.82 12.25
CA GLY A 100 -7.43 -14.09 12.34
C GLY A 100 -8.33 -12.97 11.77
N ASP A 101 -7.76 -11.85 11.33
CA ASP A 101 -8.56 -10.75 10.76
C ASP A 101 -9.15 -11.18 9.40
N THR A 102 -10.44 -10.90 9.21
CA THR A 102 -11.09 -11.08 7.91
C THR A 102 -11.10 -9.76 7.14
N ARG A 103 -10.64 -9.80 5.88
CA ARG A 103 -10.54 -8.63 5.01
C ARG A 103 -11.20 -8.91 3.66
N ALA A 104 -11.88 -7.92 3.08
CA ALA A 104 -12.48 -8.05 1.75
C ALA A 104 -11.41 -7.81 0.67
N LYS A 105 -11.32 -8.70 -0.32
CA LYS A 105 -10.45 -8.55 -1.48
C LYS A 105 -10.83 -7.27 -2.25
N CYS A 106 -9.85 -6.48 -2.69
CA CYS A 106 -10.12 -5.18 -3.30
C CYS A 106 -9.26 -4.95 -4.55
N ILE A 107 -9.86 -5.07 -5.74
CA ILE A 107 -9.15 -4.89 -7.02
C ILE A 107 -8.59 -3.48 -7.21
N PHE A 108 -9.27 -2.45 -6.69
CA PHE A 108 -8.77 -1.07 -6.70
C PHE A 108 -7.41 -0.94 -5.98
N ARG A 109 -7.26 -1.64 -4.85
CA ARG A 109 -6.00 -1.66 -4.10
C ARG A 109 -4.97 -2.58 -4.73
N ALA A 110 -5.39 -3.75 -5.20
CA ALA A 110 -4.53 -4.73 -5.87
C ALA A 110 -3.83 -4.13 -7.10
N ALA A 111 -4.57 -3.37 -7.92
CA ALA A 111 -4.04 -2.72 -9.12
C ALA A 111 -2.89 -1.73 -8.82
N ARG A 112 -2.72 -1.30 -7.58
CA ARG A 112 -1.77 -0.25 -7.17
C ARG A 112 -0.57 -0.80 -6.40
N VAL A 113 -0.45 -2.12 -6.24
CA VAL A 113 0.69 -2.71 -5.50
C VAL A 113 2.04 -2.48 -6.18
N GLY A 114 2.07 -2.27 -7.51
CA GLY A 114 3.29 -1.93 -8.24
C GLY A 114 3.89 -0.57 -7.82
N TRP A 115 3.09 0.32 -7.23
CA TRP A 115 3.52 1.66 -6.84
C TRP A 115 4.52 1.66 -5.68
N ILE A 116 4.57 0.58 -4.90
CA ILE A 116 5.47 0.46 -3.74
C ILE A 116 6.92 0.72 -4.14
N ARG A 117 7.39 0.05 -5.21
CA ARG A 117 8.75 0.21 -5.73
C ARG A 117 9.01 1.64 -6.17
N GLU A 118 8.11 2.19 -6.98
CA GLU A 118 8.28 3.52 -7.55
C GLU A 118 8.31 4.61 -6.48
N ILE A 119 7.46 4.51 -5.45
CA ILE A 119 7.42 5.46 -4.33
C ILE A 119 8.72 5.41 -3.52
N ILE A 120 9.27 4.21 -3.27
CA ILE A 120 10.58 4.08 -2.61
C ILE A 120 11.69 4.70 -3.46
N MET A 121 11.66 4.48 -4.78
CA MET A 121 12.65 5.07 -5.69
C MET A 121 12.53 6.60 -5.77
N MET A 122 11.31 7.13 -5.80
CA MET A 122 11.03 8.57 -5.74
C MET A 122 11.54 9.19 -4.44
N TYR A 123 11.29 8.54 -3.30
CA TYR A 123 11.84 8.97 -2.02
C TYR A 123 13.38 9.03 -2.05
N ASN A 124 14.04 7.96 -2.52
CA ASN A 124 15.50 7.94 -2.62
C ASN A 124 16.05 9.03 -3.56
N ALA A 125 15.27 9.43 -4.57
CA ALA A 125 15.61 10.50 -5.50
C ALA A 125 15.27 11.92 -4.97
N GLY A 126 14.71 12.04 -3.76
CA GLY A 126 14.31 13.32 -3.18
C GLY A 126 13.10 13.96 -3.87
N ASP A 127 12.22 13.15 -4.47
CA ASP A 127 11.02 13.65 -5.16
C ASP A 127 10.05 14.31 -4.16
N SER A 128 9.71 15.58 -4.41
CA SER A 128 8.84 16.37 -3.53
C SER A 128 7.42 15.85 -3.40
N ARG A 129 6.98 14.95 -4.30
CA ARG A 129 5.67 14.30 -4.21
C ARG A 129 5.62 13.25 -3.10
N VAL A 130 6.77 12.82 -2.56
CA VAL A 130 6.83 11.82 -1.48
C VAL A 130 7.21 12.49 -0.17
N LYS A 131 6.25 12.57 0.75
CA LYS A 131 6.48 12.98 2.14
C LYS A 131 7.00 11.81 2.97
N TYR A 132 7.89 12.13 3.91
CA TYR A 132 8.46 11.18 4.87
C TYR A 132 8.22 11.63 6.30
N TRP A 133 7.89 10.68 7.18
CA TRP A 133 7.94 10.88 8.62
C TRP A 133 8.12 9.57 9.38
N GLU A 134 8.50 9.69 10.65
CA GLU A 134 8.67 8.57 11.58
C GLU A 134 7.69 8.67 12.74
N LYS A 135 7.25 7.53 13.26
CA LYS A 135 6.37 7.46 14.43
C LYS A 135 6.58 6.18 15.21
N ILE A 136 6.82 6.31 16.50
CA ILE A 136 6.84 5.16 17.42
C ILE A 136 5.40 4.69 17.62
N ASN A 137 5.14 3.42 17.32
CA ASN A 137 3.83 2.82 17.55
C ASN A 137 3.64 2.37 19.01
N SER A 138 2.44 1.89 19.35
CA SER A 138 2.10 1.38 20.69
C SER A 138 3.03 0.27 21.19
N ASN A 139 3.63 -0.50 20.28
CA ASN A 139 4.56 -1.58 20.58
C ASN A 139 6.02 -1.10 20.69
N LYS A 140 6.24 0.22 20.83
CA LYS A 140 7.56 0.86 20.90
C LYS A 140 8.45 0.62 19.68
N LYS A 141 7.86 0.29 18.53
CA LYS A 141 8.59 0.10 17.27
C LYS A 141 8.47 1.35 16.40
N ASN A 142 9.57 1.74 15.78
CA ASN A 142 9.58 2.89 14.88
C ASN A 142 8.99 2.51 13.52
N ARG A 143 7.95 3.23 13.12
CA ARG A 143 7.32 3.12 11.80
C ARG A 143 7.81 4.26 10.93
N LEU A 144 8.15 3.92 9.69
CA LEU A 144 8.63 4.85 8.68
C LEU A 144 7.54 4.95 7.60
N TYR A 145 7.10 6.16 7.31
CA TYR A 145 5.98 6.40 6.40
C TYR A 145 6.47 7.14 5.17
N LEU A 146 6.08 6.64 4.00
CA LEU A 146 6.23 7.32 2.72
C LEU A 146 4.84 7.57 2.15
N ARG A 147 4.46 8.85 2.04
CA ARG A 147 3.17 9.24 1.46
C ARG A 147 3.40 9.96 0.15
N TYR A 148 3.02 9.29 -0.93
CA TYR A 148 3.02 9.88 -2.26
C TYR A 148 1.71 10.61 -2.51
N GLN A 149 1.81 11.87 -2.93
CA GLN A 149 0.68 12.71 -3.28
C GLN A 149 0.92 13.39 -4.64
N GLU A 150 0.02 13.15 -5.59
CA GLU A 150 0.01 13.80 -6.90
C GLU A 150 -1.43 13.83 -7.42
N ASP A 151 -1.96 15.03 -7.68
CA ASP A 151 -3.36 15.27 -8.01
C ASP A 151 -4.34 14.59 -7.01
N GLU A 152 -5.23 13.72 -7.50
CA GLU A 152 -6.16 12.91 -6.72
C GLU A 152 -5.51 11.68 -6.04
N ILE A 153 -4.27 11.34 -6.39
CA ILE A 153 -3.57 10.18 -5.83
C ILE A 153 -3.03 10.52 -4.45
N ASP A 154 -3.34 9.64 -3.50
CA ASP A 154 -2.81 9.65 -2.15
C ASP A 154 -2.52 8.20 -1.77
N TYR A 155 -1.24 7.85 -1.62
CA TYR A 155 -0.81 6.47 -1.40
C TYR A 155 0.25 6.41 -0.30
N LEU A 156 0.08 5.49 0.63
CA LEU A 156 0.95 5.32 1.78
C LEU A 156 1.71 4.00 1.68
N VAL A 157 3.03 4.05 1.87
CA VAL A 157 3.88 2.89 2.14
C VAL A 157 4.35 2.98 3.59
N VAL A 158 4.22 1.88 4.33
CA VAL A 158 4.63 1.81 5.74
C VAL A 158 5.71 0.76 5.90
N LEU A 159 6.84 1.18 6.47
CA LEU A 159 7.96 0.33 6.85
C LEU A 159 8.11 0.31 8.38
N GLU A 160 8.84 -0.66 8.91
CA GLU A 160 9.28 -0.74 10.30
C GLU A 160 10.79 -0.79 10.36
N ASP A 161 11.40 -0.03 11.26
CA ASP A 161 12.82 -0.23 11.56
C ASP A 161 13.05 -1.61 12.17
N LYS A 162 14.08 -2.29 11.67
CA LYS A 162 14.62 -3.52 12.27
C LYS A 162 16.03 -3.32 12.79
N SER A 163 16.86 -2.65 12.00
CA SER A 163 18.24 -2.31 12.34
C SER A 163 18.72 -1.14 11.47
N GLU A 164 19.92 -0.66 11.74
CA GLU A 164 20.58 0.38 10.93
C GLU A 164 20.71 0.00 9.44
N LYS A 165 20.72 -1.31 9.12
CA LYS A 165 20.88 -1.82 7.76
C LYS A 165 19.59 -2.34 7.13
N ARG A 166 18.49 -2.43 7.89
CA ARG A 166 17.29 -3.13 7.42
C ARG A 166 16.00 -2.53 7.97
N VAL A 167 15.02 -2.43 7.07
CA VAL A 167 13.62 -2.11 7.38
C VAL A 167 12.73 -3.26 6.91
N THR A 168 11.52 -3.37 7.44
CA THR A 168 10.53 -4.35 7.01
C THR A 168 9.34 -3.67 6.37
N LEU A 169 8.86 -4.16 5.23
CA LEU A 169 7.60 -3.73 4.63
C LEU A 169 6.43 -4.25 5.46
N ILE A 170 5.52 -3.35 5.86
CA ILE A 170 4.40 -3.64 6.75
C ILE A 170 3.08 -3.60 6.01
N THR A 171 2.88 -2.59 5.17
CA THR A 171 1.69 -2.47 4.31
C THR A 171 1.90 -1.34 3.31
N ALA A 172 1.09 -1.31 2.27
CA ALA A 172 1.02 -0.19 1.35
C ALA A 172 -0.39 -0.06 0.75
N PHE A 173 -0.95 1.14 0.69
CA PHE A 173 -2.33 1.32 0.23
C PHE A 173 -2.71 2.76 -0.16
N PRO A 174 -3.73 2.92 -1.04
CA PRO A 174 -4.34 4.21 -1.30
C PRO A 174 -5.06 4.74 -0.05
N VAL A 175 -4.84 6.01 0.28
CA VAL A 175 -5.51 6.69 1.40
C VAL A 175 -6.72 7.45 0.87
N PHE A 176 -7.92 6.98 1.20
CA PHE A 176 -9.17 7.62 0.77
C PHE A 176 -10.06 8.09 1.91
N PHE A 177 -9.88 7.60 3.14
CA PHE A 177 -10.63 8.10 4.29
C PHE A 177 -10.16 9.52 4.65
N ILE A 178 -11.10 10.48 4.70
CA ILE A 178 -10.81 11.88 5.05
C ILE A 178 -10.17 11.99 6.44
N SER A 179 -10.64 11.18 7.41
CA SER A 179 -10.05 11.10 8.74
C SER A 179 -8.57 10.69 8.68
N ALA A 180 -8.26 9.60 7.97
CA ALA A 180 -6.90 9.13 7.79
C ALA A 180 -6.01 10.18 7.10
N LYS A 181 -6.51 10.88 6.07
CA LYS A 181 -5.78 11.97 5.42
C LYS A 181 -5.41 13.09 6.39
N LYS A 182 -6.34 13.48 7.27
CA LYS A 182 -6.12 14.51 8.31
C LYS A 182 -5.10 14.03 9.35
N ASP A 183 -5.21 12.78 9.79
CA ASP A 183 -4.30 12.19 10.77
C ASP A 183 -2.88 12.10 10.23
N TYR A 184 -2.69 11.63 9.00
CA TYR A 184 -1.37 11.55 8.38
C TYR A 184 -0.75 12.93 8.10
N GLU A 185 -1.57 13.92 7.72
CA GLU A 185 -1.05 15.28 7.58
C GLU A 185 -0.61 15.86 8.94
N LYS A 186 -1.39 15.63 9.99
CA LYS A 186 -1.02 16.05 11.36
C LYS A 186 0.27 15.36 11.81
N ASP A 187 0.41 14.06 11.59
CA ASP A 187 1.61 13.30 11.93
C ASP A 187 2.84 13.84 11.19
N TYR A 188 2.73 14.10 9.88
CA TYR A 188 3.79 14.70 9.09
C TYR A 188 4.19 16.10 9.61
N GLN A 189 3.22 16.98 9.85
CA GLN A 189 3.49 18.33 10.35
C GLN A 189 4.16 18.32 11.74
N ASN A 190 3.76 17.39 12.61
CA ASN A 190 4.40 17.23 13.92
C ASN A 190 5.85 16.75 13.78
N TYR A 191 6.09 15.79 12.88
CA TYR A 191 7.43 15.28 12.62
C TYR A 191 8.38 16.38 12.13
N ILE A 192 7.96 17.18 11.15
CA ILE A 192 8.75 18.30 10.62
C ILE A 192 9.05 19.33 11.72
N LYS A 193 8.07 19.65 12.58
CA LYS A 193 8.28 20.58 13.71
C LYS A 193 9.25 20.05 14.76
N SER A 194 9.35 18.74 14.92
CA SER A 194 10.28 18.10 15.86
C SER A 194 11.70 17.93 15.31
N GLN A 195 11.93 18.14 14.00
CA GLN A 195 13.26 18.06 13.45
C GLN A 195 14.12 19.25 13.91
N PRO A 196 15.41 19.04 14.22
CA PRO A 196 16.33 20.15 14.43
C PRO A 196 16.38 21.03 13.17
N LYS A 197 16.44 22.35 13.36
CA LYS A 197 16.63 23.31 12.26
C LYS A 197 18.07 23.29 11.74
#